data_AF-A0A927VIM6-F1
#
_entry.id   AF-A0A927VIM6-F1
#
_cell.length_a   1.000
_cell.length_b   1.000
_cell.length_c   1.000
_cell.angle_alpha   90.00
_cell.angle_beta   90.00
_cell.angle_gamma   90.00
#
_symmetry.space_group_name_H-M   'P 1'
#
loop_
_entity.id
_entity.type
_entity.pdbx_description
1 polymer ?
#
loop_
_entity_poly.entity_id
_entity_poly.type
_entity_poly.pdbx_seq_one_letter_code
_entity_poly.pdbx_strand_id
1 'polypeptide(L)'
;MNSKDNKTEIFETKPVWSALTIMAVPTIISQLIALVYNVADTWFIGQTDNPYMVAASSLVATVFLMTVAVANLFGVGGGSLVVRLLGSGEQEEAGKVASVSVIMA
;
A
#
# COMPACT_ATOMS: atom_id res chain seq x y z
N MET A 1 -18.23 -20.81 15.14
CA MET A 1 -17.68 -21.34 13.87
C MET A 1 -16.96 -20.20 13.17
N ASN A 2 -15.81 -20.52 12.57
CA ASN A 2 -14.59 -19.72 12.52
C ASN A 2 -14.56 -18.76 11.31
N SER A 3 -14.52 -17.43 11.52
CA SER A 3 -14.43 -16.42 10.44
C SER A 3 -13.14 -16.46 9.60
N LYS A 4 -12.21 -17.40 9.88
CA LYS A 4 -10.96 -17.55 9.12
C LYS A 4 -11.16 -18.24 7.77
N ASP A 5 -12.17 -19.09 7.60
CA ASP A 5 -12.35 -19.90 6.39
C ASP A 5 -12.86 -19.09 5.18
N ASN A 6 -13.67 -18.04 5.42
CA ASN A 6 -14.29 -17.24 4.36
C ASN A 6 -13.31 -16.41 3.48
N LYS A 7 -12.15 -16.02 3.99
CA LYS A 7 -11.21 -15.14 3.25
C LYS A 7 -10.32 -15.93 2.31
N THR A 8 -9.86 -17.10 2.73
CA THR A 8 -9.10 -18.04 1.91
C THR A 8 -10.00 -18.78 0.92
N GLU A 9 -11.25 -19.08 1.28
CA GLU A 9 -12.23 -19.69 0.36
C GLU A 9 -12.41 -18.87 -0.93
N ILE A 10 -12.43 -17.54 -0.84
CA ILE A 10 -12.57 -16.66 -2.01
C ILE A 10 -11.43 -16.87 -3.02
N PHE A 11 -10.22 -17.20 -2.56
CA PHE A 11 -9.07 -17.44 -3.43
C PHE A 11 -8.92 -18.91 -3.83
N GLU A 12 -9.42 -19.84 -3.02
CA GLU A 12 -9.30 -21.29 -3.27
C GLU A 12 -10.45 -21.87 -4.11
N THR A 13 -11.67 -21.32 -4.02
CA THR A 13 -12.86 -21.91 -4.67
C THR A 13 -13.44 -21.09 -5.82
N LYS A 14 -13.14 -19.79 -5.94
CA LYS A 14 -13.67 -18.94 -7.02
C LYS A 14 -12.70 -18.79 -8.19
N PRO A 15 -13.22 -18.64 -9.43
CA PRO A 15 -12.36 -18.37 -10.58
C PRO A 15 -11.57 -17.07 -10.39
N VAL A 16 -10.33 -17.06 -10.88
CA VAL A 16 -9.36 -15.95 -10.72
C VAL A 16 -9.98 -14.57 -11.01
N TRP A 17 -10.80 -14.47 -12.05
CA TRP A 17 -11.50 -13.23 -12.42
C TRP A 17 -12.49 -12.72 -11.35
N SER A 18 -13.19 -13.60 -10.65
CA SER A 18 -14.11 -13.22 -9.59
C SER A 18 -13.36 -12.79 -8.32
N ALA A 19 -12.28 -13.47 -7.96
CA ALA A 19 -11.46 -13.08 -6.81
C ALA A 19 -10.75 -11.75 -7.06
N LEU A 20 -10.24 -11.55 -8.29
CA LEU A 20 -9.60 -10.30 -8.70
C LEU A 20 -10.56 -9.11 -8.62
N THR A 21 -11.78 -9.24 -9.14
CA THR A 21 -12.76 -8.15 -9.12
C THR A 21 -13.20 -7.77 -7.70
N ILE A 22 -13.38 -8.74 -6.80
CA ILE A 22 -13.71 -8.51 -5.39
C ILE A 22 -12.64 -7.68 -4.67
N MET A 23 -11.36 -7.87 -5.01
CA MET A 23 -10.25 -7.12 -4.41
C MET A 23 -9.91 -5.82 -5.14
N ALA A 24 -9.95 -5.84 -6.48
CA ALA A 24 -9.53 -4.70 -7.30
C ALA A 24 -10.50 -3.53 -7.19
N VAL A 25 -11.81 -3.79 -7.16
CA VAL A 25 -12.84 -2.73 -7.08
C VAL A 25 -12.65 -1.84 -5.83
N PRO A 26 -12.60 -2.37 -4.59
CA PRO A 26 -12.40 -1.52 -3.42
C PRO A 26 -11.02 -0.83 -3.41
N THR A 27 -9.99 -1.47 -3.95
CA THR A 27 -8.65 -0.90 -4.05
C THR A 27 -8.62 0.30 -4.99
N ILE A 28 -9.23 0.19 -6.17
CA ILE A 28 -9.32 1.27 -7.15
C ILE A 28 -10.12 2.45 -6.58
N ILE A 29 -11.26 2.20 -5.92
CA ILE A 29 -12.05 3.26 -5.29
C ILE A 29 -11.24 3.98 -4.21
N SER A 30 -10.51 3.24 -3.37
CA SER A 30 -9.64 3.81 -2.34
C SER A 30 -8.57 4.71 -2.95
N GLN A 31 -7.96 4.27 -4.06
CA GLN A 31 -6.96 5.05 -4.77
C GLN A 31 -7.54 6.33 -5.40
N LEU A 32 -8.77 6.28 -5.92
CA LEU A 32 -9.45 7.47 -6.46
C LEU A 32 -9.71 8.53 -5.37
N ILE A 33 -10.12 8.10 -4.16
CA ILE A 33 -10.32 9.01 -3.02
C ILE A 33 -8.99 9.67 -2.63
N ALA A 34 -7.90 8.90 -2.56
CA ALA A 34 -6.58 9.42 -2.27
C ALA A 34 -6.10 10.44 -3.33
N LEU A 35 -6.40 10.22 -4.61
CA LEU A 35 -6.07 11.17 -5.67
C LEU A 35 -6.81 12.50 -5.52
N VAL A 36 -8.12 12.46 -5.21
CA VAL A 36 -8.91 13.68 -4.97
C VAL A 36 -8.34 14.46 -3.78
N TYR A 37 -7.94 13.76 -2.71
CA TYR A 37 -7.29 14.37 -1.56
C TYR A 37 -5.97 15.05 -1.93
N ASN A 38 -5.08 14.38 -2.68
CA ASN A 38 -3.81 14.98 -3.11
C ASN A 38 -4.00 16.25 -3.96
N VAL A 39 -5.03 16.27 -4.81
CA VAL A 39 -5.38 17.47 -5.60
C VAL A 39 -5.93 18.57 -4.71
N ALA A 40 -6.78 18.24 -3.74
CA ALA A 40 -7.31 19.21 -2.79
C ALA A 40 -6.19 19.85 -1.95
N ASP A 41 -5.28 19.05 -1.40
CA ASP A 41 -4.12 19.54 -0.64
C ASP A 41 -3.28 20.51 -1.49
N THR A 42 -2.99 20.14 -2.73
CA THR A 42 -2.22 20.99 -3.65
C THR A 42 -2.97 22.26 -4.04
N TRP A 43 -4.29 22.19 -4.23
CA TRP A 43 -5.13 23.35 -4.60
C TRP A 43 -5.22 24.38 -3.46
N PHE A 44 -5.40 23.91 -2.22
CA PHE A 44 -5.40 24.79 -1.04
C PHE A 44 -4.01 25.38 -0.74
N ILE A 45 -2.93 24.60 -0.91
CA ILE A 45 -1.55 25.09 -0.77
C ILE A 45 -1.15 26.04 -1.91
N GLY A 46 -1.70 25.85 -3.11
CA GLY A 46 -1.45 26.70 -4.28
C GLY A 46 -2.01 28.12 -4.14
N GLN A 47 -3.00 28.33 -3.26
CA GLN A 47 -3.59 29.65 -3.00
C GLN A 47 -2.73 30.56 -2.11
N THR A 48 -1.59 30.08 -1.58
CA THR A 48 -0.82 30.82 -0.57
C THR A 48 0.08 31.94 -1.13
N ASP A 49 0.18 32.11 -2.45
CA ASP A 49 0.86 33.20 -3.19
C ASP A 49 2.24 33.65 -2.64
N ASN A 50 2.95 32.76 -1.91
CA ASN A 50 4.20 33.06 -1.23
C ASN A 50 5.32 32.15 -1.77
N PRO A 51 6.29 32.70 -2.54
CA PRO A 51 7.36 31.92 -3.18
C PRO A 51 8.24 31.14 -2.19
N TYR A 52 8.36 31.60 -0.94
CA TYR A 52 9.12 30.89 0.09
C TYR A 52 8.43 29.59 0.56
N MET A 53 7.09 29.54 0.54
CA MET A 53 6.34 28.32 0.88
C MET A 53 6.37 27.28 -0.23
N VAL A 54 6.39 27.71 -1.49
CA VAL A 54 6.51 26.81 -2.66
C VAL A 54 7.90 26.17 -2.72
N ALA A 55 8.96 26.94 -2.43
CA ALA A 55 10.33 26.42 -2.33
C ALA A 55 10.49 25.43 -1.17
N ALA A 56 9.91 25.75 0.01
CA ALA A 56 9.90 24.84 1.15
C ALA A 56 9.10 23.55 0.85
N SER A 57 7.95 23.66 0.19
CA SER A 57 7.13 22.52 -0.21
C SER A 57 7.87 21.57 -1.16
N SER A 58 8.65 22.10 -2.11
CA SER A 58 9.45 21.28 -3.05
C SER A 58 10.56 20.49 -2.35
N LEU A 59 11.21 21.08 -1.33
CA LEU A 59 12.22 20.40 -0.53
C LEU A 59 11.59 19.29 0.33
N VAL A 60 10.47 19.59 1.00
CA VAL A 60 9.73 18.62 1.81
C VAL A 60 9.18 17.50 0.94
N ALA A 61 8.67 17.80 -0.25
CA ALA A 61 8.19 16.79 -1.20
C ALA A 61 9.31 15.82 -1.58
N THR A 62 10.55 16.30 -1.76
CA THR A 62 11.71 15.43 -2.07
C THR A 62 12.03 14.48 -0.92
N VAL A 63 12.04 14.97 0.32
CA VAL A 63 12.29 14.13 1.51
C VAL A 63 11.12 13.16 1.73
N PHE A 64 9.89 13.62 1.58
CA PHE A 64 8.70 12.80 1.69
C PHE A 64 8.69 11.67 0.65
N LEU A 65 9.08 11.97 -0.59
CA LEU A 65 9.19 10.96 -1.64
C LEU A 65 10.24 9.88 -1.30
N MET A 66 11.36 10.27 -0.69
CA MET A 66 12.36 9.31 -0.21
C MET A 66 11.79 8.40 0.89
N THR A 67 11.04 8.96 1.84
CA THR A 67 10.37 8.16 2.87
C THR A 67 9.35 7.20 2.26
N VAL A 68 8.53 7.67 1.31
CA VAL A 68 7.55 6.84 0.59
C VAL A 68 8.25 5.75 -0.23
N ALA A 69 9.42 6.01 -0.81
CA ALA A 69 10.19 5.01 -1.55
C ALA A 69 10.68 3.89 -0.62
N VAL A 70 11.19 4.23 0.57
CA VAL A 70 11.61 3.24 1.57
C VAL A 70 10.41 2.44 2.08
N ALA A 71 9.29 3.10 2.38
CA ALA A 71 8.06 2.44 2.82
C ALA A 71 7.54 1.45 1.76
N ASN A 72 7.58 1.81 0.48
CA ASN A 72 7.19 0.91 -0.61
C ASN A 72 8.17 -0.26 -0.78
N LEU A 73 9.47 -0.04 -0.60
CA LEU A 73 10.48 -1.09 -0.69
C LEU A 73 10.20 -2.21 0.34
N PHE A 74 9.95 -1.85 1.59
CA PHE A 74 9.69 -2.83 2.64
C PHE A 74 8.24 -3.31 2.66
N GLY A 75 7.26 -2.44 2.41
CA GLY A 75 5.85 -2.80 2.37
C GLY A 75 5.50 -3.71 1.19
N VAL A 76 5.74 -3.25 -0.03
CA VAL A 76 5.41 -4.00 -1.26
C VAL A 76 6.45 -5.08 -1.53
N GLY A 77 7.74 -4.75 -1.41
CA GLY A 77 8.82 -5.72 -1.63
C GLY A 77 8.86 -6.82 -0.56
N GLY A 78 8.73 -6.45 0.72
CA GLY A 78 8.62 -7.42 1.81
C GLY A 78 7.34 -8.24 1.75
N GLY A 79 6.19 -7.60 1.46
CA GLY A 79 4.92 -8.30 1.24
C GLY A 79 4.98 -9.32 0.11
N SER A 80 5.66 -9.00 -1.01
CA SER A 80 5.87 -9.93 -2.12
C SER A 80 6.69 -11.17 -1.70
N LEU A 81 7.73 -10.98 -0.89
CA LEU A 81 8.52 -12.10 -0.35
C LEU A 81 7.69 -12.97 0.60
N VAL A 82 6.87 -12.36 1.47
CA VAL A 82 5.96 -13.07 2.38
C VAL A 82 4.97 -13.95 1.60
N VAL A 83 4.34 -13.42 0.55
CA VAL A 83 3.39 -14.20 -0.27
C VAL A 83 4.08 -15.39 -0.95
N ARG A 84 5.32 -15.23 -1.41
CA ARG A 84 6.10 -16.33 -2.00
C ARG A 84 6.43 -17.42 -0.99
N LEU A 85 6.85 -17.05 0.23
CA LEU A 85 7.17 -17.99 1.31
C LEU A 85 5.92 -18.73 1.83
N LEU A 86 4.78 -18.02 1.91
CA LEU A 86 3.50 -18.66 2.22
C LEU A 86 3.10 -19.65 1.14
N GLY A 87 3.34 -19.33 -0.14
CA GLY A 87 3.12 -20.22 -1.27
C GLY A 87 4.04 -21.45 -1.32
N SER A 88 5.26 -21.37 -0.76
CA SER A 88 6.18 -22.51 -0.61
C SER A 88 5.92 -23.36 0.65
N GLY A 89 4.97 -22.97 1.49
CA GLY A 89 4.64 -23.66 2.75
C GLY A 89 5.53 -23.27 3.95
N GLU A 90 6.42 -22.29 3.79
CA GLU A 90 7.39 -21.86 4.81
C GLU A 90 6.80 -20.80 5.76
N GLN A 91 5.80 -21.21 6.53
CA GLN A 91 5.02 -20.33 7.42
C GLN A 91 5.86 -19.60 8.48
N GLU A 92 6.86 -20.28 9.06
CA GLU A 92 7.71 -19.68 10.10
C GLU A 92 8.59 -18.56 9.54
N GLU A 93 9.17 -18.79 8.36
CA GLU A 93 10.03 -17.82 7.69
C GLU A 93 9.23 -16.65 7.13
N ALA A 94 8.04 -16.93 6.57
CA ALA A 94 7.08 -15.89 6.19
C ALA A 94 6.72 -14.97 7.36
N GLY A 95 6.51 -15.52 8.56
CA GLY A 95 6.23 -14.74 9.77
C GLY A 95 7.39 -13.85 10.21
N LYS A 96 8.64 -14.34 10.12
CA LYS A 96 9.84 -13.55 10.40
C LYS A 96 10.00 -12.41 9.41
N VAL A 97 9.88 -12.69 8.11
CA VAL A 97 9.98 -11.68 7.04
C VAL A 97 8.87 -10.65 7.17
N ALA A 98 7.63 -11.05 7.44
CA ALA A 98 6.52 -10.12 7.64
C ALA A 98 6.78 -9.16 8.81
N SER A 99 7.30 -9.68 9.93
CA SER A 99 7.60 -8.87 11.12
C SER A 99 8.67 -7.82 10.83
N VAL A 100 9.75 -8.20 10.15
CA VAL A 100 10.83 -7.27 9.77
C VAL A 100 10.33 -6.24 8.75
N SER A 101 9.53 -6.68 7.79
CA SER A 101 9.01 -5.83 6.72
C SER A 101 8.05 -4.76 7.25
N VAL A 102 7.21 -5.09 8.25
CA VAL A 102 6.30 -4.13 8.89
C VAL A 102 7.05 -3.13 9.79
N ILE A 103 8.14 -3.55 10.45
CA ILE A 103 8.93 -2.65 11.30
C ILE A 103 9.73 -1.63 10.46
N MET A 104 10.16 -2.02 9.25
CA MET A 104 10.96 -1.15 8.38
C MET A 104 10.16 -0.35 7.35
N ALA A 105 8.88 -0.67 7.13
CA ALA A 105 7.98 0.06 6.22
C ALA A 105 7.38 1.30 6.89
#